data_AF-A0A7J4L845-F1
#
_entry.id   AF-A0A7J4L845-F1
#
_cell.length_a   1.000
_cell.length_b   1.000
_cell.length_c   1.000
_cell.angle_alpha   90.00
_cell.angle_beta   90.00
_cell.angle_gamma   90.00
#
_symmetry.space_group_name_H-M   'P 1'
#
loop_
_entity.id
_entity.type
_entity.pdbx_description
1 polymer ?
#
loop_
_entity_poly.entity_id
_entity_poly.type
_entity_poly.pdbx_seq_one_letter_code
_entity_poly.pdbx_strand_id
1 'polypeptide(L)'
;MGRPRNNLEGRIGIEYVIPKQAEAHFQHQVGQVIREYRLRNDFTQQEAADRYGCTLRYWQFLEQGQNISLKAILKLAKVLDVKPSKLLE
;
A
#
# COMPACT_ATOMS: atom_id res chain seq x y z
N MET A 1 38.41 -13.71 -41.60
CA MET A 1 38.33 -13.30 -40.18
C MET A 1 37.65 -11.94 -40.11
N GLY A 2 36.46 -11.89 -39.51
CA GLY A 2 35.80 -10.64 -39.13
C GLY A 2 34.82 -11.00 -38.04
N ARG A 3 35.21 -10.82 -36.77
CA ARG A 3 34.27 -11.01 -35.66
C ARG A 3 33.20 -9.91 -35.79
N PRO A 4 31.90 -10.20 -35.77
CA PRO A 4 30.92 -9.14 -35.64
C PRO A 4 31.15 -8.43 -34.30
N ARG A 5 31.25 -7.10 -34.38
CA ARG A 5 31.36 -6.22 -33.21
C ARG A 5 30.11 -6.41 -32.36
N ASN A 6 30.29 -6.79 -31.10
CA ASN A 6 29.23 -6.72 -30.09
C ASN A 6 28.81 -5.25 -29.98
N ASN A 7 27.63 -4.93 -30.53
CA ASN A 7 26.99 -3.65 -30.36
C ASN A 7 26.36 -3.63 -28.96
N LEU A 8 27.14 -3.21 -27.95
CA LEU A 8 26.64 -2.96 -26.58
C LEU A 8 26.10 -1.52 -26.41
N GLU A 9 25.85 -0.82 -27.51
CA GLU A 9 25.23 0.51 -27.49
C GLU A 9 23.72 0.35 -27.71
N GLY A 10 22.96 0.49 -26.63
CA GLY A 10 21.49 0.54 -26.68
C GLY A 10 20.77 -0.35 -25.67
N ARG A 11 21.14 -0.33 -24.39
CA ARG A 11 20.18 -0.70 -23.33
C ARG A 11 19.21 0.47 -23.14
N ILE A 12 18.30 0.56 -24.10
CA ILE A 12 16.97 1.17 -24.01
C ILE A 12 16.49 1.25 -22.56
N GLY A 13 16.30 2.47 -22.07
CA GLY A 13 15.62 2.72 -20.81
C GLY A 13 14.24 2.08 -20.88
N ILE A 14 14.04 1.00 -20.14
CA ILE A 14 12.70 0.47 -19.89
C ILE A 14 11.96 1.54 -19.09
N GLU A 15 11.00 2.21 -19.70
CA GLU A 15 10.06 3.04 -18.96
C GLU A 15 9.31 2.11 -18.01
N TYR A 16 9.63 2.17 -16.71
CA TYR A 16 8.98 1.34 -15.71
C TYR A 16 7.59 1.91 -15.45
N VAL A 17 6.62 1.47 -16.26
CA VAL A 17 5.21 1.83 -16.12
C VAL A 17 4.54 0.81 -15.19
N ILE A 18 4.10 1.26 -14.02
CA ILE A 18 3.24 0.45 -13.14
C ILE A 18 1.87 0.30 -13.82
N PRO A 19 1.39 -0.92 -14.13
CA PRO A 19 0.05 -1.09 -14.66
C PRO A 19 -0.98 -0.64 -13.63
N LYS A 20 -2.00 0.12 -14.05
CA LYS A 20 -3.07 0.61 -13.17
C LYS A 20 -3.75 -0.52 -12.38
N GLN A 21 -3.86 -1.71 -12.97
CA GLN A 21 -4.44 -2.88 -12.30
C GLN A 21 -3.53 -3.40 -11.18
N ALA A 22 -2.20 -3.34 -11.36
CA ALA A 22 -1.24 -3.72 -10.34
C ALA A 22 -1.28 -2.75 -9.15
N GLU A 23 -1.40 -1.44 -9.42
CA GLU A 23 -1.59 -0.43 -8.38
C GLU A 23 -2.88 -0.66 -7.59
N ALA A 24 -4.01 -0.85 -8.28
CA ALA A 24 -5.29 -1.12 -7.64
C ALA A 24 -5.29 -2.43 -6.83
N HIS A 25 -4.64 -3.47 -7.35
CA HIS A 25 -4.47 -4.74 -6.64
C HIS A 25 -3.65 -4.55 -5.35
N PHE A 26 -2.51 -3.87 -5.44
CA PHE A 26 -1.66 -3.57 -4.29
C PHE A 26 -2.39 -2.75 -3.23
N GLN A 27 -3.10 -1.70 -3.65
CA GLN A 27 -3.93 -0.88 -2.76
C GLN A 27 -4.98 -1.73 -2.03
N HIS A 28 -5.67 -2.62 -2.74
CA HIS A 28 -6.63 -3.53 -2.14
C HIS A 28 -5.98 -4.46 -1.10
N GLN A 29 -4.79 -5.01 -1.38
CA GLN A 29 -4.04 -5.83 -0.43
C GLN A 29 -3.69 -5.05 0.85
N VAL A 30 -3.19 -3.82 0.70
CA VAL A 30 -2.91 -2.93 1.84
C VAL A 30 -4.18 -2.71 2.69
N GLY A 31 -5.34 -2.51 2.05
CA GLY A 31 -6.63 -2.39 2.73
C GLY A 31 -6.99 -3.63 3.56
N GLN A 32 -6.75 -4.83 3.02
CA GLN A 32 -6.96 -6.09 3.75
C GLN A 32 -6.04 -6.21 4.96
N VAL A 33 -4.76 -5.84 4.82
CA VAL A 33 -3.80 -5.88 5.92
C VAL A 33 -4.19 -4.92 7.06
N ILE A 34 -4.66 -3.72 6.72
CA ILE A 34 -5.22 -2.76 7.70
C ILE A 34 -6.38 -3.40 8.47
N ARG A 35 -7.31 -4.06 7.75
CA ARG A 35 -8.45 -4.76 8.35
C ARG A 35 -8.00 -5.87 9.27
N GLU A 36 -7.01 -6.68 8.86
CA GLU A 36 -6.48 -7.77 9.67
C GLU A 36 -5.89 -7.27 10.98
N TYR A 37 -5.01 -6.27 10.94
CA TYR A 37 -4.43 -5.72 12.17
C TYR A 37 -5.47 -5.06 13.07
N ARG A 38 -6.50 -4.41 12.49
CA ARG A 38 -7.62 -3.91 13.29
C ARG A 38 -8.31 -5.03 14.05
N LEU A 39 -8.62 -6.14 13.37
CA LEU A 39 -9.28 -7.29 13.97
C LEU A 39 -8.40 -7.99 15.01
N ARG A 40 -7.08 -8.08 14.79
CA ARG A 40 -6.12 -8.62 15.78
C ARG A 40 -6.03 -7.78 17.06
N ASN A 41 -6.35 -6.49 16.97
CA ASN A 41 -6.43 -5.58 18.12
C ASN A 41 -7.84 -5.51 18.73
N ASP A 42 -8.78 -6.37 18.29
CA ASP A 42 -10.17 -6.41 18.75
C ASP A 42 -10.94 -5.08 18.58
N PHE A 43 -10.55 -4.24 17.62
CA PHE A 43 -11.25 -2.99 17.36
C PHE A 43 -12.39 -3.19 16.36
N THR A 44 -13.56 -2.64 16.65
CA THR A 44 -14.58 -2.34 15.65
C THR A 44 -14.08 -1.28 14.67
N GLN A 45 -14.72 -1.16 13.51
CA GLN A 45 -14.39 -0.08 12.56
C GLN A 45 -14.59 1.31 13.17
N GLN A 46 -15.59 1.47 14.03
CA GLN A 46 -15.85 2.74 14.70
C GLN A 46 -14.74 3.09 15.70
N GLU A 47 -14.33 2.16 16.55
CA GLU A 47 -13.24 2.41 17.52
C GLU A 47 -11.92 2.73 16.82
N ALA A 48 -11.63 2.05 15.71
CA ALA A 48 -10.44 2.33 14.94
C ALA A 48 -10.50 3.71 14.26
N ALA A 49 -11.66 4.10 13.74
CA ALA A 49 -11.90 5.44 13.19
C ALA A 49 -11.73 6.53 14.27
N ASP A 50 -12.25 6.30 15.49
CA ASP A 50 -12.14 7.23 16.60
C ASP A 50 -10.69 7.38 17.08
N ARG A 51 -9.94 6.26 17.20
CA ARG A 51 -8.50 6.28 17.52
C ARG A 51 -7.68 6.97 16.45
N TYR A 52 -8.06 6.79 15.18
CA TYR A 52 -7.48 7.53 14.07
C TYR A 52 -7.94 8.99 14.05
N GLY A 53 -9.06 9.35 14.67
CA GLY A 53 -9.64 10.70 14.56
C GLY A 53 -10.10 11.00 13.13
N CYS A 54 -10.87 10.08 12.53
CA CYS A 54 -11.56 10.27 11.26
C CYS A 54 -13.01 9.79 11.33
N THR A 55 -13.77 10.00 10.24
CA THR A 55 -15.11 9.44 10.11
C THR A 55 -15.06 7.92 9.87
N LEU A 56 -16.12 7.21 10.26
CA LEU A 56 -16.29 5.78 9.96
C LEU A 56 -16.16 5.49 8.45
N ARG A 57 -16.76 6.34 7.61
CA ARG A 57 -16.69 6.21 6.16
C ARG A 57 -15.25 6.29 5.65
N TYR A 58 -14.44 7.21 6.18
CA TYR A 58 -13.05 7.29 5.79
C TYR A 58 -12.27 6.03 6.18
N TRP A 59 -12.53 5.49 7.38
CA TRP A 59 -11.94 4.22 7.80
C TRP A 59 -12.32 3.06 6.87
N GLN A 60 -13.59 2.97 6.47
CA GLN A 60 -14.06 1.97 5.51
C GLN A 60 -13.35 2.08 4.15
N PHE A 61 -13.10 3.30 3.68
CA PHE A 61 -12.29 3.51 2.46
C PHE A 61 -10.85 3.01 2.63
N LEU A 62 -10.22 3.21 3.78
CA LEU A 62 -8.88 2.68 4.04
C LEU A 62 -8.86 1.14 3.95
N GLU A 63 -9.83 0.45 4.56
CA GLU A 63 -9.93 -1.02 4.47
C GLU A 63 -10.24 -1.54 3.06
N GLN A 64 -10.81 -0.70 2.20
CA GLN A 64 -11.03 -1.00 0.78
C GLN A 64 -9.81 -0.68 -0.09
N GLY A 65 -8.71 -0.21 0.49
CA GLY A 65 -7.49 0.19 -0.23
C GLY A 65 -7.54 1.60 -0.82
N GLN A 66 -8.55 2.41 -0.47
CA GLN A 66 -8.69 3.77 -0.97
C GLN A 66 -8.06 4.79 -0.03
N ASN A 67 -7.67 5.96 -0.57
CA ASN A 67 -7.09 7.07 0.18
C ASN A 67 -5.79 6.71 0.96
N ILE A 68 -5.07 5.68 0.51
CA ILE A 68 -3.81 5.22 1.08
C ILE A 68 -2.68 6.17 0.66
N SER A 69 -2.38 7.15 1.51
CA SER A 69 -1.19 7.99 1.37
C SER A 69 -0.11 7.57 2.36
N LEU A 70 1.15 7.96 2.13
CA LEU A 70 2.24 7.73 3.10
C LEU A 70 1.90 8.29 4.49
N LYS A 71 1.24 9.46 4.54
CA LYS A 71 0.75 10.05 5.80
C LYS A 71 -0.30 9.15 6.48
N ALA A 72 -1.21 8.56 5.69
CA ALA A 72 -2.20 7.63 6.21
C ALA A 72 -1.53 6.38 6.77
N ILE A 73 -0.54 5.81 6.07
CA ILE A 73 0.23 4.65 6.52
C ILE A 73 0.93 4.92 7.87
N LEU A 74 1.60 6.07 8.04
CA LEU A 74 2.24 6.40 9.31
C LEU A 74 1.25 6.50 10.47
N LYS A 75 0.07 7.07 10.21
CA LYS A 75 -0.97 7.23 11.23
C LYS A 75 -1.67 5.91 11.54
N LEU A 76 -1.95 5.09 10.54
CA LEU A 76 -2.46 3.73 10.68
C LEU A 76 -1.52 2.86 11.50
N ALA A 77 -0.22 2.91 11.20
CA ALA A 77 0.82 2.19 11.94
C ALA A 77 0.79 2.52 13.44
N LYS A 78 0.62 3.81 13.78
CA LYS A 78 0.45 4.25 15.17
C LYS A 78 -0.85 3.75 15.81
N VAL A 79 -1.97 3.80 15.10
CA VAL A 79 -3.29 3.36 15.61
C VAL A 79 -3.34 1.85 15.83
N LEU A 80 -2.69 1.10 14.95
CA LEU A 80 -2.68 -0.36 14.95
C LEU A 80 -1.50 -0.96 15.72
N ASP A 81 -0.63 -0.12 16.28
CA ASP A 81 0.58 -0.52 17.02
C ASP A 81 1.50 -1.47 16.23
N VAL A 82 1.78 -1.10 14.97
CA VAL A 82 2.64 -1.85 14.06
C VAL A 82 3.67 -0.96 13.38
N LYS A 83 4.73 -1.56 12.84
CA LYS A 83 5.65 -0.82 11.97
C LYS A 83 4.97 -0.49 10.64
N PRO A 84 5.21 0.69 10.04
CA PRO A 84 4.64 1.05 8.74
C PRO A 84 4.88 0.01 7.63
N SER A 85 6.05 -0.64 7.64
CA SER A 85 6.38 -1.69 6.67
C SER A 85 5.42 -2.88 6.72
N LYS A 86 4.84 -3.18 7.89
CA LYS A 86 3.88 -4.27 8.06
C LYS A 86 2.54 -4.03 7.36
N LEU A 87 2.24 -2.79 7.00
CA LEU A 87 1.03 -2.45 6.25
C LEU A 87 1.22 -2.57 4.74
N LEU A 88 2.45 -2.81 4.28
CA LEU A 88 2.82 -2.90 2.86
C LEU A 88 3.28 -4.32 2.48
N GLU A 89 3.15 -5.28 3.39
CA GLU A 89 3.35 -6.72 3.15
C GLU A 89 2.13 -7.31 2.45
#